data_AF-A0A800M649-F1
#
_entry.id   AF-A0A800M649-F1
#
_cell.length_a   1.000
_cell.length_b   1.000
_cell.length_c   1.000
_cell.angle_alpha   90.00
_cell.angle_beta   90.00
_cell.angle_gamma   90.00
#
_symmetry.space_group_name_H-M   'P 1'
#
loop_
_entity.id
_entity.type
_entity.pdbx_description
1 polymer ?
#
loop_
_entity_poly.entity_id
_entity_poly.type
_entity_poly.pdbx_seq_one_letter_code
_entity_poly.pdbx_strand_id
1 'polypeptide(L)'
;NISQFCQLSVPEARQEIESWVLTENQRTVAEQALGEILTRLKFLENVGLDYLTLDQKASTLSGGEAQRIRLASQIGSGLVGVTYVLDEPTIGLHPRDTSRLIRTLKQLRDRGNSVILVEHDLDTIRQADHIIDIGSGAGHYGGNVSAFGSPQEISIKHDTLTAQYMRGEKSIPLPKKYRPFNPEHLISVTGAAANNLKKLDVNFPLGVFTVVTGVSGSGKSSLVVDVLQRALEKEINGKQIKPGTHKKISGIAQLESIMVINQEAIGRTPRSNPATYAKVLEPIRNLFASMPEAKQRGFSKRRFSFNAKEGRCPACGGQGSQLIEMHFLSDVWVKCDQCKGKRYNRETLAVKYKGHTIADVLEMEISKAVEVFVAQPRIKRILKTLEDVGLGYMKLGQAGNTLSGGEAQRLKLAAELARRAHGPTLYILDEPTTGLHIDDVARLLKILHSLVDEG
;
A
#
# COMPACT_ATOMS: atom_id res chain seq x y z
N ASN A 1 27.24 -23.42 -17.01
CA ASN A 1 26.02 -23.78 -17.79
C ASN A 1 24.97 -22.67 -17.62
N ILE A 2 23.87 -22.66 -18.36
CA ILE A 2 22.90 -21.53 -18.32
C ILE A 2 22.28 -21.32 -16.93
N SER A 3 22.03 -22.39 -16.18
CA SER A 3 21.47 -22.30 -14.82
C SER A 3 22.44 -21.58 -13.87
N GLN A 4 23.72 -21.93 -13.90
CA GLN A 4 24.76 -21.25 -13.13
C GLN A 4 24.90 -19.77 -13.51
N PHE A 5 24.77 -19.46 -14.81
CA PHE A 5 24.77 -18.07 -15.27
C PHE A 5 23.56 -17.30 -14.74
N CYS A 6 22.38 -17.91 -14.75
CA CYS A 6 21.17 -17.25 -14.24
C CYS A 6 21.18 -17.03 -12.71
N GLN A 7 22.02 -17.75 -11.97
CA GLN A 7 22.21 -17.55 -10.52
C GLN A 7 23.08 -16.34 -10.18
N LEU A 8 23.76 -15.75 -11.17
CA LEU A 8 24.54 -14.52 -10.98
C LEU A 8 23.60 -13.33 -10.78
N SER A 9 24.03 -12.38 -9.94
CA SER A 9 23.41 -11.06 -9.90
C SER A 9 23.61 -10.31 -11.22
N VAL A 10 22.80 -9.27 -11.46
CA VAL A 10 22.88 -8.50 -12.71
C VAL A 10 24.31 -7.98 -13.02
N PRO A 11 25.05 -7.37 -12.07
CA PRO A 11 26.44 -6.95 -12.31
C PRO A 11 27.40 -8.11 -12.51
N GLU A 12 27.24 -9.21 -11.77
CA GLU A 12 28.09 -10.39 -11.92
C GLU A 12 27.89 -11.02 -13.31
N ALA A 13 26.65 -11.14 -13.78
CA ALA A 13 26.33 -11.62 -15.12
C ALA A 13 26.92 -10.71 -16.21
N ARG A 14 26.90 -9.39 -16.00
CA ARG A 14 27.49 -8.43 -16.93
C ARG A 14 29.02 -8.56 -16.98
N GLN A 15 29.68 -8.62 -15.81
CA GLN A 15 31.12 -8.80 -15.71
C GLN A 15 31.57 -10.15 -16.28
N GLU A 16 30.80 -11.21 -16.04
CA GLU A 16 31.04 -12.54 -16.59
C GLU A 16 31.05 -12.49 -18.13
N ILE A 17 30.04 -11.88 -18.77
CA ILE A 17 29.99 -11.71 -20.24
C ILE A 17 31.17 -10.87 -20.74
N GLU A 18 31.49 -9.76 -20.06
CA GLU A 18 32.61 -8.88 -20.43
C GLU A 18 33.98 -9.58 -20.33
N SER A 19 34.08 -10.64 -19.53
CA SER A 19 35.31 -11.43 -19.36
C SER A 19 35.50 -12.52 -20.43
N TRP A 20 34.48 -12.82 -21.23
CA TRP A 20 34.54 -13.92 -22.20
C TRP A 20 35.52 -13.64 -23.34
N VAL A 21 36.53 -14.50 -23.46
CA VAL A 21 37.45 -14.50 -24.59
C VAL A 21 36.86 -15.38 -25.69
N LEU A 22 36.27 -14.74 -26.70
CA LEU A 22 35.62 -15.41 -27.82
C LEU A 22 36.57 -15.51 -29.02
N THR A 23 36.53 -16.65 -29.71
CA THR A 23 37.12 -16.77 -31.06
C THR A 23 36.41 -15.86 -32.05
N GLU A 24 37.04 -15.56 -33.19
CA GLU A 24 36.49 -14.67 -34.22
C GLU A 24 35.11 -15.13 -34.74
N ASN A 25 34.95 -16.43 -34.98
CA ASN A 25 33.68 -17.04 -35.38
C ASN A 25 32.61 -16.89 -34.29
N GLN A 26 32.95 -17.15 -33.02
CA GLN A 26 32.02 -17.00 -31.90
C GLN A 26 31.60 -15.55 -31.69
N ARG A 27 32.54 -14.62 -31.82
CA ARG A 27 32.27 -13.19 -31.71
C ARG A 27 31.27 -12.73 -32.78
N THR A 28 31.47 -13.14 -34.03
CA THR A 28 30.57 -12.79 -35.14
C THR A 28 29.15 -13.30 -34.90
N VAL A 29 29.00 -14.52 -34.38
CA VAL A 29 27.67 -15.10 -34.08
C VAL A 29 27.01 -14.43 -32.87
N ALA A 30 27.81 -14.07 -31.85
CA ALA A 30 27.29 -13.62 -30.56
C ALA A 30 27.15 -12.09 -30.45
N GLU A 31 27.79 -11.30 -31.30
CA GLU A 31 27.91 -9.83 -31.16
C GLU A 31 26.57 -9.13 -30.93
N GLN A 32 25.57 -9.40 -31.78
CA GLN A 32 24.24 -8.78 -31.66
C GLN A 32 23.53 -9.22 -30.36
N ALA A 33 23.60 -10.52 -30.04
CA ALA A 33 22.94 -11.07 -28.86
C ALA A 33 23.58 -10.56 -27.56
N LEU A 34 24.92 -10.53 -27.49
CA LEU A 34 25.64 -10.01 -26.32
C LEU A 34 25.45 -8.51 -26.15
N GLY A 35 25.44 -7.75 -27.25
CA GLY A 35 25.12 -6.32 -27.21
C GLY A 35 23.75 -6.05 -26.60
N GLU A 36 22.74 -6.82 -26.99
CA GLU A 36 21.38 -6.72 -26.45
C GLU A 36 21.31 -7.14 -24.97
N ILE A 37 21.97 -8.25 -24.60
CA ILE A 37 22.01 -8.73 -23.21
C ILE A 37 22.68 -7.70 -22.30
N LEU A 38 23.88 -7.22 -22.65
CA LEU A 38 24.62 -6.22 -21.86
C LEU A 38 23.81 -4.93 -21.70
N THR A 39 23.11 -4.51 -22.75
CA THR A 39 22.23 -3.34 -22.72
C THR A 39 21.05 -3.54 -21.75
N ARG A 40 20.40 -4.72 -21.77
CA ARG A 40 19.31 -5.04 -20.84
C ARG A 40 19.76 -5.17 -19.39
N LEU A 41 20.92 -5.79 -19.14
CA LEU A 41 21.51 -5.86 -17.81
C LEU A 41 21.78 -4.46 -17.26
N LYS A 42 22.35 -3.57 -18.08
CA LYS A 42 22.57 -2.16 -17.71
C LYS A 42 21.27 -1.41 -17.38
N PHE A 43 20.17 -1.69 -18.08
CA PHE A 43 18.88 -1.11 -17.71
C PHE A 43 18.39 -1.57 -16.35
N LEU A 44 18.55 -2.85 -16.01
CA LEU A 44 18.24 -3.36 -14.67
C LEU A 44 19.09 -2.68 -13.58
N GLU A 45 20.39 -2.46 -13.83
CA GLU A 45 21.26 -1.70 -12.91
C GLU A 45 20.79 -0.24 -12.75
N ASN A 46 20.40 0.42 -13.85
CA ASN A 46 19.96 1.82 -13.85
C ASN A 46 18.66 2.03 -13.06
N VAL A 47 17.77 1.05 -13.01
CA VAL A 47 16.55 1.06 -12.19
C VAL A 47 16.78 0.52 -10.77
N GLY A 48 18.03 0.29 -10.36
CA GLY A 48 18.38 -0.12 -9.00
C GLY A 48 17.98 -1.56 -8.66
N LEU A 49 18.04 -2.46 -9.64
CA LEU A 49 17.78 -3.89 -9.49
C LEU A 49 19.05 -4.75 -9.63
N ASP A 50 20.21 -4.14 -9.39
CA ASP A 50 21.53 -4.77 -9.49
C ASP A 50 21.73 -5.92 -8.50
N TYR A 51 20.99 -5.96 -7.40
CA TYR A 51 21.08 -7.04 -6.41
C TYR A 51 20.29 -8.31 -6.76
N LEU A 52 19.42 -8.26 -7.78
CA LEU A 52 18.62 -9.42 -8.18
C LEU A 52 19.46 -10.40 -9.00
N THR A 53 19.20 -11.70 -8.83
CA THR A 53 19.68 -12.74 -9.73
C THR A 53 18.74 -12.91 -10.91
N LEU A 54 19.25 -13.40 -12.04
CA LEU A 54 18.44 -13.58 -13.25
C LEU A 54 17.41 -14.73 -13.12
N ASP A 55 17.62 -15.66 -12.20
CA ASP A 55 16.72 -16.77 -11.90
C ASP A 55 15.68 -16.46 -10.80
N GLN A 56 15.66 -15.23 -10.27
CA GLN A 56 14.70 -14.81 -9.26
C GLN A 56 13.27 -15.00 -9.75
N LYS A 57 12.46 -15.71 -8.94
CA LYS A 57 11.05 -15.97 -9.30
C LYS A 57 10.26 -14.67 -9.32
N ALA A 58 9.53 -14.43 -10.40
CA ALA A 58 8.68 -13.24 -10.52
C ALA A 58 7.66 -13.10 -9.37
N SER A 59 7.19 -14.22 -8.81
CA SER A 59 6.23 -14.25 -7.70
C SER A 59 6.82 -13.82 -6.36
N THR A 60 8.14 -13.73 -6.22
CA THR A 60 8.82 -13.33 -4.97
C THR A 60 9.30 -11.89 -5.00
N LEU A 61 9.01 -11.16 -6.07
CA LEU A 61 9.33 -9.74 -6.20
C LEU A 61 8.28 -8.89 -5.47
N SER A 62 8.75 -7.81 -4.85
CA SER A 62 7.91 -6.72 -4.37
C SER A 62 7.23 -6.00 -5.54
N GLY A 63 6.16 -5.25 -5.24
CA GLY A 63 5.46 -4.44 -6.24
C GLY A 63 6.38 -3.46 -6.95
N GLY A 64 7.23 -2.76 -6.20
CA GLY A 64 8.22 -1.83 -6.76
C GLY A 64 9.29 -2.52 -7.63
N GLU A 65 9.78 -3.71 -7.24
CA GLU A 65 10.69 -4.48 -8.08
C GLU A 65 10.03 -4.91 -9.40
N ALA A 66 8.83 -5.48 -9.34
CA ALA A 66 8.08 -5.89 -10.53
C ALA A 66 7.81 -4.71 -11.48
N GLN A 67 7.45 -3.55 -10.92
CA GLN A 67 7.26 -2.31 -11.67
C GLN A 67 8.55 -1.87 -12.36
N ARG A 68 9.68 -1.89 -11.65
CA ARG A 68 10.98 -1.47 -12.21
C ARG A 68 11.52 -2.46 -13.25
N ILE A 69 11.27 -3.76 -13.10
CA ILE A 69 11.55 -4.75 -14.16
C ILE A 69 10.75 -4.43 -15.41
N ARG A 70 9.46 -4.12 -15.27
CA ARG A 70 8.62 -3.72 -16.40
C ARG A 70 9.16 -2.45 -17.06
N LEU A 71 9.56 -1.44 -16.28
CA LEU A 71 10.17 -0.23 -16.79
C LEU A 71 11.46 -0.51 -17.56
N ALA A 72 12.39 -1.30 -17.00
CA ALA A 72 13.63 -1.69 -17.68
C ALA A 72 13.36 -2.42 -19.02
N SER A 73 12.36 -3.31 -19.04
CA SER A 73 11.92 -4.00 -20.26
C SER A 73 11.38 -3.03 -21.32
N GLN A 74 10.60 -2.02 -20.90
CA GLN A 74 10.07 -1.00 -21.80
C GLN A 74 11.14 -0.03 -22.32
N ILE A 75 12.17 0.28 -21.54
CA ILE A 75 13.29 1.10 -22.02
C ILE A 75 14.12 0.31 -23.06
N GLY A 76 14.23 -1.00 -22.86
CA GLY A 76 14.91 -1.91 -23.77
C GLY A 76 14.17 -2.21 -25.08
N SER A 77 12.87 -1.94 -25.18
CA SER A 77 12.14 -2.08 -26.46
C SER A 77 12.43 -0.96 -27.44
N GLY A 78 13.03 0.15 -26.99
CA GLY A 78 13.44 1.26 -27.87
C GLY A 78 12.27 2.00 -28.53
N LEU A 79 11.06 1.91 -27.98
CA LEU A 79 9.89 2.55 -28.53
C LEU A 79 10.00 4.09 -28.48
N VAL A 80 9.42 4.74 -29.50
CA VAL A 80 9.35 6.21 -29.67
C VAL A 80 7.91 6.58 -29.98
N GLY A 81 7.47 7.78 -29.57
CA GLY A 81 6.09 8.24 -29.76
C GLY A 81 5.08 7.57 -28.82
N VAL A 82 5.56 6.95 -27.74
CA VAL A 82 4.72 6.29 -26.72
C VAL A 82 4.50 7.23 -25.54
N THR A 83 3.31 7.16 -24.94
CA THR A 83 3.04 7.81 -23.65
C THR A 83 3.14 6.77 -22.53
N TYR A 84 4.14 6.93 -21.67
CA TYR A 84 4.31 6.12 -20.48
C TYR A 84 3.60 6.76 -19.31
N VAL A 85 2.72 6.01 -18.65
CA VAL A 85 2.06 6.42 -17.40
C VAL A 85 2.60 5.52 -16.29
N LEU A 86 3.26 6.11 -15.30
CA LEU A 86 3.84 5.39 -14.17
C LEU A 86 3.20 5.86 -12.86
N ASP A 87 2.88 4.89 -12.02
CA ASP A 87 2.28 5.09 -10.71
C ASP A 87 3.34 4.92 -9.62
N GLU A 88 3.86 6.02 -9.07
CA GLU A 88 4.85 6.08 -7.98
C GLU A 88 6.09 5.17 -8.19
N PRO A 89 6.86 5.33 -9.27
CA PRO A 89 7.98 4.44 -9.56
C PRO A 89 9.14 4.52 -8.53
N THR A 90 9.13 5.52 -7.64
CA THR A 90 10.10 5.66 -6.55
C THR A 90 9.77 4.85 -5.30
N ILE A 91 8.62 4.15 -5.24
CA ILE A 91 8.27 3.29 -4.10
C ILE A 91 9.36 2.25 -3.81
N GLY A 92 9.70 2.14 -2.54
CA GLY A 92 10.68 1.18 -2.04
C GLY A 92 12.12 1.43 -2.55
N LEU A 93 12.37 2.56 -3.23
CA LEU A 93 13.72 2.99 -3.60
C LEU A 93 14.34 3.83 -2.49
N HIS A 94 15.61 3.59 -2.28
CA HIS A 94 16.42 4.45 -1.44
C HIS A 94 16.69 5.78 -2.17
N PRO A 95 16.78 6.93 -1.48
CA PRO A 95 17.03 8.24 -2.11
C PRO A 95 18.23 8.28 -3.08
N ARG A 96 19.27 7.49 -2.78
CA ARG A 96 20.43 7.29 -3.66
C ARG A 96 20.05 6.78 -5.05
N ASP A 97 19.11 5.85 -5.12
CA ASP A 97 18.73 5.14 -6.33
C ASP A 97 17.61 5.88 -7.09
N THR A 98 16.82 6.71 -6.39
CA THR A 98 15.84 7.65 -6.98
C THR A 98 16.48 8.52 -8.08
N SER A 99 17.68 9.06 -7.83
CA SER A 99 18.40 9.87 -8.83
C SER A 99 18.73 9.09 -10.12
N ARG A 100 19.01 7.77 -10.01
CA ARG A 100 19.29 6.92 -11.18
C ARG A 100 18.03 6.67 -11.99
N LEU A 101 16.91 6.39 -11.30
CA LEU A 101 15.61 6.22 -11.92
C LEU A 101 15.18 7.49 -12.68
N ILE A 102 15.28 8.66 -12.05
CA ILE A 102 14.90 9.94 -12.68
C ILE A 102 15.72 10.19 -13.95
N ARG A 103 17.04 9.94 -13.93
CA ARG A 103 17.87 10.05 -15.14
C ARG A 103 17.39 9.12 -16.25
N THR A 104 17.00 7.91 -15.90
CA THR A 104 16.49 6.92 -16.85
C THR A 104 15.14 7.36 -17.45
N LEU A 105 14.25 7.93 -16.64
CA LEU A 105 12.97 8.50 -17.09
C LEU A 105 13.18 9.71 -18.02
N LYS A 106 14.16 10.58 -17.71
CA LYS A 106 14.55 11.69 -18.59
C LYS A 106 15.10 11.18 -19.93
N GLN A 107 15.93 10.13 -19.94
CA GLN A 107 16.37 9.49 -21.18
C GLN A 107 15.21 8.93 -21.99
N LEU A 108 14.22 8.31 -21.34
CA LEU A 108 13.03 7.80 -22.01
C LEU A 108 12.23 8.93 -22.69
N ARG A 109 12.06 10.06 -21.98
CA ARG A 109 11.47 11.30 -22.51
C ARG A 109 12.26 11.85 -23.70
N ASP A 110 13.58 12.00 -23.55
CA ASP A 110 14.46 12.62 -24.55
C ASP A 110 14.55 11.80 -25.85
N ARG A 111 14.19 10.51 -25.81
CA ARG A 111 14.03 9.66 -27.00
C ARG A 111 12.75 9.96 -27.82
N GLY A 112 11.95 10.95 -27.42
CA GLY A 112 10.70 11.32 -28.11
C GLY A 112 9.46 10.63 -27.54
N ASN A 113 9.48 10.29 -26.25
CA ASN A 113 8.31 9.75 -25.55
C ASN A 113 7.73 10.79 -24.59
N SER A 114 6.45 10.65 -24.26
CA SER A 114 5.83 11.38 -23.15
C SER A 114 5.87 10.52 -21.89
N VAL A 115 6.25 11.11 -20.75
CA VAL A 115 6.31 10.40 -19.47
C VAL A 115 5.44 11.14 -18.45
N ILE A 116 4.37 10.49 -18.00
CA ILE A 116 3.45 10.98 -16.99
C ILE A 116 3.69 10.17 -15.72
N LEU A 117 3.98 10.87 -14.62
CA LEU A 117 4.27 10.27 -13.32
C LEU A 117 3.20 10.70 -12.31
N VAL A 118 2.64 9.74 -11.59
CA VAL A 118 1.98 10.00 -10.30
C VAL A 118 3.05 9.86 -9.23
N GLU A 119 3.32 10.90 -8.45
CA GLU A 119 4.40 10.91 -7.46
C GLU A 119 4.05 11.75 -6.23
N HIS A 120 4.69 11.39 -5.12
CA HIS A 120 4.60 12.09 -3.85
C HIS A 120 5.98 12.50 -3.31
N ASP A 121 7.07 11.97 -3.87
CA ASP A 121 8.43 12.34 -3.51
C ASP A 121 8.77 13.76 -3.98
N LEU A 122 9.04 14.66 -3.03
CA LEU A 122 9.31 16.07 -3.33
C LEU A 122 10.56 16.27 -4.19
N ASP A 123 11.56 15.40 -4.06
CA ASP A 123 12.79 15.51 -4.85
C ASP A 123 12.56 15.13 -6.32
N THR A 124 11.66 14.18 -6.57
CA THR A 124 11.18 13.82 -7.90
C THR A 124 10.29 14.93 -8.49
N ILE A 125 9.34 15.45 -7.70
CA ILE A 125 8.46 16.54 -8.11
C ILE A 125 9.26 17.78 -8.53
N ARG A 126 10.30 18.15 -7.78
CA ARG A 126 11.18 19.29 -8.11
C ARG A 126 11.96 19.11 -9.41
N GLN A 127 12.16 17.87 -9.87
CA GLN A 127 12.92 17.55 -11.07
C GLN A 127 12.07 17.37 -12.33
N ALA A 128 10.75 17.47 -12.19
CA ALA A 128 9.80 17.39 -13.30
C ALA A 128 9.91 18.61 -14.22
N ASP A 129 9.59 18.42 -15.50
CA ASP A 129 9.48 19.55 -16.44
C ASP A 129 8.20 20.35 -16.20
N HIS A 130 7.14 19.65 -15.78
CA HIS A 130 5.82 20.19 -15.54
C HIS A 130 5.11 19.40 -14.43
N ILE A 131 4.31 20.08 -13.62
CA ILE A 131 3.49 19.46 -12.56
C ILE A 131 2.02 19.79 -12.84
N ILE A 132 1.16 18.81 -12.56
CA ILE A 132 -0.29 18.96 -12.50
C ILE A 132 -0.68 18.59 -11.07
N ASP A 133 -1.06 19.58 -10.28
CA ASP A 133 -1.46 19.38 -8.88
C ASP A 133 -2.98 19.20 -8.81
N ILE A 134 -3.44 18.09 -8.22
CA ILE A 134 -4.86 17.74 -8.11
C ILE A 134 -5.31 17.96 -6.67
N GLY A 135 -6.43 18.66 -6.47
CA GLY A 135 -6.89 19.02 -5.13
C GLY A 135 -8.21 19.80 -5.11
N SER A 136 -8.50 20.57 -4.05
CA SER A 136 -7.65 20.92 -2.90
C SER A 136 -7.61 19.87 -1.76
N GLY A 137 -8.38 18.78 -1.89
CA GLY A 137 -8.41 17.66 -0.95
C GLY A 137 -8.70 16.32 -1.65
N ALA A 138 -9.07 15.29 -0.89
CA ALA A 138 -9.41 13.97 -1.41
C ALA A 138 -10.94 13.75 -1.55
N GLY A 139 -11.34 12.77 -2.35
CA GLY A 139 -12.74 12.44 -2.64
C GLY A 139 -13.50 13.60 -3.28
N HIS A 140 -14.69 13.94 -2.76
CA HIS A 140 -15.50 15.04 -3.31
C HIS A 140 -14.82 16.42 -3.25
N TYR A 141 -13.86 16.62 -2.33
CA TYR A 141 -13.06 17.85 -2.25
C TYR A 141 -11.88 17.89 -3.24
N GLY A 142 -11.67 16.81 -4.00
CA GLY A 142 -10.64 16.68 -5.02
C GLY A 142 -11.20 16.73 -6.43
N GLY A 143 -10.42 16.19 -7.38
CA GLY A 143 -10.85 16.05 -8.78
C GLY A 143 -10.73 17.32 -9.62
N ASN A 144 -10.14 18.39 -9.07
CA ASN A 144 -9.87 19.63 -9.80
C ASN A 144 -8.35 19.84 -9.93
N VAL A 145 -7.93 20.41 -11.06
CA VAL A 145 -6.55 20.88 -11.23
C VAL A 145 -6.39 22.15 -10.41
N SER A 146 -5.66 22.04 -9.29
CA SER A 146 -5.39 23.15 -8.38
C SER A 146 -4.25 24.03 -8.87
N ALA A 147 -3.26 23.43 -9.54
CA ALA A 147 -2.17 24.14 -10.17
C ALA A 147 -1.64 23.39 -11.40
N PHE A 148 -1.12 24.15 -12.35
CA PHE A 148 -0.57 23.65 -13.61
C PHE A 148 0.59 24.57 -13.99
N GLY A 149 1.80 24.06 -14.02
CA GLY A 149 2.98 24.81 -14.45
C GLY A 149 4.29 24.07 -14.17
N SER A 150 5.40 24.78 -14.36
CA SER A 150 6.71 24.30 -13.92
C SER A 150 6.81 24.21 -12.38
N PRO A 151 7.74 23.41 -11.83
CA PRO A 151 7.97 23.35 -10.38
C PRO A 151 8.24 24.72 -9.74
N GLN A 152 8.95 25.61 -10.44
CA GLN A 152 9.23 26.96 -9.98
C GLN A 152 7.97 27.82 -9.95
N GLU A 153 7.13 27.76 -10.99
CA GLU A 153 5.87 28.50 -11.03
C GLU A 153 4.89 28.04 -9.97
N ILE A 154 4.75 26.73 -9.76
CA ILE A 154 3.87 26.19 -8.72
C ILE A 154 4.34 26.61 -7.34
N SER A 155 5.64 26.53 -7.09
CA SER A 155 6.22 26.97 -5.82
C SER A 155 5.98 28.46 -5.55
N ILE A 156 6.02 29.34 -6.57
CA ILE A 156 5.94 30.80 -6.39
C ILE A 156 4.51 31.35 -6.47
N LYS A 157 3.72 30.90 -7.47
CA LYS A 157 2.45 31.53 -7.87
C LYS A 157 1.22 30.87 -7.28
N HIS A 158 1.35 29.65 -6.74
CA HIS A 158 0.21 28.87 -6.26
C HIS A 158 0.32 28.60 -4.76
N ASP A 159 -0.83 28.59 -4.08
CA ASP A 159 -0.93 28.25 -2.66
C ASP A 159 -1.63 26.89 -2.46
N THR A 160 -1.13 25.88 -3.18
CA THR A 160 -1.58 24.50 -2.99
C THR A 160 -0.83 23.83 -1.84
N LEU A 161 -1.38 22.73 -1.33
CA LEU A 161 -0.74 21.96 -0.27
C LEU A 161 0.66 21.50 -0.68
N THR A 162 0.82 21.00 -1.91
CA THR A 162 2.12 20.59 -2.44
C THR A 162 3.08 21.78 -2.55
N ALA A 163 2.62 22.95 -3.01
CA ALA A 163 3.45 24.15 -3.07
C ALA A 163 3.95 24.61 -1.68
N GLN A 164 3.09 24.55 -0.65
CA GLN A 164 3.46 24.87 0.74
C GLN A 164 4.59 23.96 1.27
N TYR A 165 4.57 22.66 0.93
CA TYR A 165 5.64 21.73 1.26
C TYR A 165 6.90 21.93 0.42
N MET A 166 6.77 22.28 -0.86
CA MET A 166 7.90 22.61 -1.72
C MET A 166 8.66 23.84 -1.23
N ARG A 167 7.94 24.87 -0.75
CA ARG A 167 8.50 26.10 -0.14
C ARG A 167 9.04 25.90 1.28
N GLY A 168 8.65 24.82 1.96
CA GLY A 168 9.01 24.56 3.35
C GLY A 168 8.18 25.33 4.39
N GLU A 169 7.09 25.97 3.98
CA GLU A 169 6.10 26.58 4.90
C GLU A 169 5.42 25.52 5.76
N LYS A 170 5.17 24.35 5.16
CA LYS A 170 4.80 23.12 5.85
C LYS A 170 5.95 22.14 5.83
N SER A 171 6.12 21.45 6.95
CA SER A 171 7.09 20.37 7.10
C SER A 171 6.61 19.38 8.16
N ILE A 172 7.16 18.17 8.13
CA ILE A 172 6.94 17.20 9.21
C ILE A 172 7.91 17.59 10.34
N PRO A 173 7.41 18.02 11.51
CA PRO A 173 8.30 18.47 12.57
C PRO A 173 9.11 17.30 13.12
N LEU A 174 10.40 17.53 13.33
CA LEU A 174 11.25 16.57 14.03
C LEU A 174 10.89 16.54 15.53
N PRO A 175 10.89 15.35 16.17
CA PRO A 175 10.67 15.26 17.61
C PRO A 175 11.71 16.08 18.39
N LYS A 176 11.26 16.96 19.30
CA LYS A 176 12.15 17.76 20.14
C LYS A 176 12.91 16.92 21.19
N LYS A 177 12.33 15.79 21.58
CA LYS A 177 12.93 14.81 22.50
C LYS A 177 12.67 13.42 21.97
N TYR A 178 13.69 12.57 22.03
CA TYR A 178 13.58 11.16 21.70
C TYR A 178 13.10 10.37 22.93
N ARG A 179 12.27 9.35 22.72
CA ARG A 179 11.82 8.47 23.79
C ARG A 179 13.03 7.66 24.30
N PRO A 180 13.32 7.66 25.61
CA PRO A 180 14.31 6.73 26.14
C PRO A 180 13.78 5.30 25.96
N PHE A 181 14.66 4.34 25.68
CA PHE A 181 14.28 2.93 25.65
C PHE A 181 14.82 2.22 26.89
N ASN A 182 14.10 1.20 27.36
CA ASN A 182 14.56 0.33 28.46
C ASN A 182 15.39 -0.83 27.86
N PRO A 183 16.68 -0.97 28.21
CA PRO A 183 17.52 -2.09 27.75
C PRO A 183 17.03 -3.48 28.17
N GLU A 184 16.13 -3.58 29.14
CA GLU A 184 15.51 -4.87 29.51
C GLU A 184 14.30 -5.22 28.65
N HIS A 185 13.72 -4.22 27.96
CA HIS A 185 12.54 -4.37 27.11
C HIS A 185 12.92 -4.43 25.63
N LEU A 186 13.37 -5.60 25.17
CA LEU A 186 13.84 -5.80 23.80
C LEU A 186 13.60 -7.22 23.28
N ILE A 187 13.37 -7.29 21.97
CA ILE A 187 13.37 -8.54 21.22
C ILE A 187 14.72 -8.68 20.53
N SER A 188 15.45 -9.74 20.85
CA SER A 188 16.76 -10.00 20.24
C SER A 188 16.65 -11.12 19.22
N VAL A 189 17.05 -10.84 17.99
CA VAL A 189 17.23 -11.84 16.93
C VAL A 189 18.71 -12.16 16.86
N THR A 190 19.07 -13.45 16.96
CA THR A 190 20.47 -13.90 16.86
C THR A 190 20.68 -14.83 15.67
N GLY A 191 21.81 -14.64 14.98
CA GLY A 191 22.27 -15.42 13.85
C GLY A 191 21.30 -15.46 12.68
N ALA A 192 20.61 -14.36 12.39
CA ALA A 192 19.70 -14.25 11.25
C ALA A 192 20.47 -14.42 9.93
N ALA A 193 20.09 -15.43 9.14
CA ALA A 193 20.79 -15.87 7.93
C ALA A 193 19.83 -16.21 6.79
N ALA A 194 18.63 -15.61 6.78
CA ALA A 194 17.70 -15.73 5.66
C ALA A 194 18.20 -14.94 4.44
N ASN A 195 18.07 -15.50 3.23
CA ASN A 195 18.49 -14.87 1.98
C ASN A 195 19.96 -14.38 2.06
N ASN A 196 20.20 -13.08 1.87
CA ASN A 196 21.53 -12.47 1.89
C ASN A 196 21.99 -11.99 3.28
N LEU A 197 21.27 -12.31 4.36
CA LEU A 197 21.65 -11.91 5.72
C LEU A 197 22.91 -12.66 6.19
N LYS A 198 23.88 -11.90 6.72
CA LYS A 198 25.21 -12.42 7.11
C LYS A 198 25.27 -12.86 8.58
N LYS A 199 24.37 -13.75 9.02
CA LYS A 199 24.28 -14.24 10.41
C LYS A 199 24.21 -13.09 11.44
N LEU A 200 23.28 -12.16 11.22
CA LEU A 200 23.17 -10.93 11.99
C LEU A 200 22.59 -11.16 13.40
N ASP A 201 23.10 -10.39 14.36
CA ASP A 201 22.53 -10.25 15.70
C ASP A 201 21.96 -8.81 15.83
N VAL A 202 20.66 -8.68 16.13
CA VAL A 202 19.96 -7.39 16.17
C VAL A 202 18.99 -7.35 17.35
N ASN A 203 18.94 -6.21 18.04
CA ASN A 203 18.00 -5.95 19.12
C ASN A 203 16.94 -4.93 18.66
N PHE A 204 15.67 -5.25 18.91
CA PHE A 204 14.51 -4.39 18.66
C PHE A 204 13.97 -3.89 20.01
N PRO A 205 14.19 -2.62 20.37
CA PRO A 205 13.64 -2.07 21.61
C PRO A 205 12.11 -1.97 21.52
N LEU A 206 11.43 -2.31 22.62
CA LEU A 206 9.98 -2.21 22.76
C LEU A 206 9.57 -0.87 23.38
N GLY A 207 8.30 -0.46 23.16
CA GLY A 207 7.77 0.83 23.65
C GLY A 207 8.35 2.06 22.95
N VAL A 208 8.99 1.88 21.78
CA VAL A 208 9.56 2.97 20.99
C VAL A 208 9.25 2.81 19.51
N PHE A 209 9.31 3.93 18.77
CA PHE A 209 9.12 3.96 17.32
C PHE A 209 10.42 3.53 16.60
N THR A 210 10.51 2.26 16.21
CA THR A 210 11.68 1.68 15.55
C THR A 210 11.52 1.68 14.03
N VAL A 211 12.52 2.21 13.31
CA VAL A 211 12.57 2.20 11.84
C VAL A 211 13.73 1.33 11.37
N VAL A 212 13.44 0.37 10.49
CA VAL A 212 14.47 -0.42 9.79
C VAL A 212 14.69 0.19 8.41
N THR A 213 15.88 0.77 8.19
CA THR A 213 16.24 1.48 6.95
C THR A 213 17.43 0.82 6.24
N GLY A 214 17.64 1.17 4.98
CA GLY A 214 18.69 0.62 4.12
C GLY A 214 18.27 0.60 2.65
N VAL A 215 19.23 0.37 1.75
CA VAL A 215 19.01 0.29 0.30
C VAL A 215 18.12 -0.90 -0.09
N SER A 216 17.52 -0.86 -1.28
CA SER A 216 16.79 -2.02 -1.83
C SER A 216 17.74 -3.22 -1.93
N GLY A 217 17.25 -4.42 -1.63
CA GLY A 217 18.08 -5.61 -1.57
C GLY A 217 18.99 -5.76 -0.33
N SER A 218 19.04 -4.80 0.60
CA SER A 218 19.90 -4.90 1.80
C SER A 218 19.48 -5.99 2.83
N GLY A 219 18.34 -6.64 2.62
CA GLY A 219 17.80 -7.66 3.52
C GLY A 219 16.81 -7.16 4.57
N LYS A 220 16.25 -5.94 4.44
CA LYS A 220 15.23 -5.41 5.37
C LYS A 220 14.03 -6.35 5.54
N SER A 221 13.40 -6.74 4.43
CA SER A 221 12.26 -7.66 4.44
C SER A 221 12.67 -9.07 4.88
N SER A 222 13.87 -9.53 4.53
CA SER A 222 14.43 -10.78 5.05
C SER A 222 14.53 -10.77 6.59
N LEU A 223 14.95 -9.64 7.17
CA LEU A 223 15.10 -9.51 8.63
C LEU A 223 13.76 -9.35 9.33
N VAL A 224 12.94 -8.39 8.88
CA VAL A 224 11.70 -8.00 9.56
C VAL A 224 10.56 -8.96 9.24
N VAL A 225 10.34 -9.29 7.97
CA VAL A 225 9.20 -10.12 7.53
C VAL A 225 9.55 -11.60 7.62
N ASP A 226 10.61 -12.05 6.94
CA ASP A 226 10.91 -13.48 6.85
C ASP A 226 11.39 -14.08 8.17
N VAL A 227 12.20 -13.35 8.95
CA VAL A 227 12.75 -13.84 10.23
C VAL A 227 11.87 -13.40 11.41
N LEU A 228 11.84 -12.10 11.73
CA LEU A 228 11.23 -11.60 12.97
C LEU A 228 9.72 -11.83 13.00
N GLN A 229 8.98 -11.31 12.02
CA GLN A 229 7.52 -11.39 11.96
C GLN A 229 7.05 -12.85 11.93
N ARG A 230 7.57 -13.68 11.01
CA ARG A 230 7.13 -15.08 10.91
C ARG A 230 7.42 -15.88 12.17
N ALA A 231 8.54 -15.63 12.85
CA ALA A 231 8.82 -16.28 14.12
C ALA A 231 7.84 -15.85 15.22
N LEU A 232 7.57 -14.55 15.35
CA LEU A 232 6.61 -14.04 16.33
C LEU A 232 5.18 -14.50 16.03
N GLU A 233 4.75 -14.54 14.77
CA GLU A 233 3.42 -15.05 14.38
C GLU A 233 3.28 -16.56 14.64
N LYS A 234 4.38 -17.33 14.54
CA LYS A 234 4.39 -18.74 14.89
C LYS A 234 4.26 -18.94 16.40
N GLU A 235 5.05 -18.21 17.19
CA GLU A 235 5.10 -18.38 18.66
C GLU A 235 3.89 -17.76 19.37
N ILE A 236 3.45 -16.55 18.98
CA ILE A 236 2.36 -15.81 19.65
C ILE A 236 0.99 -16.17 19.05
N ASN A 237 0.87 -16.15 17.72
CA ASN A 237 -0.41 -16.37 17.02
C ASN A 237 -0.64 -17.84 16.63
N GLY A 238 0.29 -18.74 16.90
CA GLY A 238 0.17 -20.17 16.58
C GLY A 238 0.10 -20.48 15.08
N LYS A 239 0.56 -19.56 14.21
CA LYS A 239 0.48 -19.77 12.76
C LYS A 239 1.45 -20.87 12.30
N GLN A 240 0.97 -21.73 11.40
CA GLN A 240 1.78 -22.78 10.75
C GLN A 240 2.64 -22.18 9.63
N ILE A 241 3.66 -21.40 10.00
CA ILE A 241 4.56 -20.72 9.07
C ILE A 241 6.01 -21.07 9.45
N LYS A 242 6.86 -21.33 8.45
CA LYS A 242 8.29 -21.55 8.66
C LYS A 242 9.03 -20.21 8.65
N PRO A 243 9.65 -19.78 9.77
CA PRO A 243 10.48 -18.59 9.79
C PRO A 243 11.75 -18.79 8.94
N GLY A 244 12.32 -17.68 8.46
CA GLY A 244 13.64 -17.67 7.82
C GLY A 244 14.74 -18.16 8.77
N THR A 245 15.86 -18.59 8.21
CA THR A 245 16.99 -19.15 8.97
C THR A 245 17.49 -18.17 10.04
N HIS A 246 17.50 -18.60 11.30
CA HIS A 246 18.05 -17.86 12.43
C HIS A 246 18.48 -18.84 13.54
N LYS A 247 19.27 -18.38 14.53
CA LYS A 247 19.69 -19.23 15.66
C LYS A 247 18.66 -19.21 16.79
N LYS A 248 18.31 -18.03 17.29
CA LYS A 248 17.37 -17.86 18.42
C LYS A 248 16.74 -16.48 18.39
N ILE A 249 15.48 -16.39 18.84
CA ILE A 249 14.81 -15.12 19.15
C ILE A 249 14.44 -15.13 20.63
N SER A 250 14.83 -14.09 21.37
CA SER A 250 14.52 -13.90 22.79
C SER A 250 13.72 -12.63 23.03
N GLY A 251 13.06 -12.52 24.19
CA GLY A 251 12.20 -11.38 24.54
C GLY A 251 10.73 -11.53 24.11
N ILE A 252 10.35 -12.66 23.49
CA ILE A 252 8.98 -12.91 22.99
C ILE A 252 7.94 -12.85 24.11
N ALA A 253 8.29 -13.33 25.32
CA ALA A 253 7.41 -13.32 26.49
C ALA A 253 7.00 -11.92 26.98
N GLN A 254 7.63 -10.86 26.46
CA GLN A 254 7.28 -9.47 26.78
C GLN A 254 6.11 -8.95 25.92
N LEU A 255 5.69 -9.71 24.89
CA LEU A 255 4.58 -9.37 24.01
C LEU A 255 3.37 -10.24 24.31
N GLU A 256 2.19 -9.62 24.36
CA GLU A 256 0.90 -10.35 24.37
C GLU A 256 0.37 -10.57 22.96
N SER A 257 0.64 -9.65 22.05
CA SER A 257 0.17 -9.77 20.66
C SER A 257 1.13 -9.16 19.64
N ILE A 258 1.03 -9.63 18.40
CA ILE A 258 1.72 -9.08 17.23
C ILE A 258 0.70 -8.75 16.14
N MET A 259 0.74 -7.51 15.67
CA MET A 259 -0.11 -7.00 14.60
C MET A 259 0.73 -6.65 13.38
N VAL A 260 0.44 -7.28 12.26
CA VAL A 260 1.12 -7.05 10.99
C VAL A 260 0.20 -6.30 10.04
N ILE A 261 0.66 -5.15 9.56
CA ILE A 261 -0.09 -4.27 8.66
C ILE A 261 0.68 -4.17 7.34
N ASN A 262 0.38 -5.09 6.42
CA ASN A 262 0.96 -5.17 5.08
C ASN A 262 0.06 -4.51 4.01
N GLN A 263 0.60 -4.34 2.80
CA GLN A 263 -0.09 -3.73 1.65
C GLN A 263 -1.03 -4.68 0.89
N GLU A 264 -1.21 -5.93 1.36
CA GLU A 264 -2.10 -6.89 0.69
C GLU A 264 -3.55 -6.38 0.63
N ALA A 265 -4.24 -6.64 -0.48
CA ALA A 265 -5.64 -6.24 -0.61
C ALA A 265 -6.51 -6.85 0.51
N ILE A 266 -7.41 -6.04 1.07
CA ILE A 266 -8.31 -6.45 2.16
C ILE A 266 -9.29 -7.56 1.75
N GLY A 267 -9.60 -7.63 0.47
CA GLY A 267 -10.41 -8.70 -0.09
C GLY A 267 -10.39 -8.68 -1.60
N ARG A 268 -10.47 -9.88 -2.19
CA ARG A 268 -10.51 -10.05 -3.66
C ARG A 268 -11.91 -9.88 -4.25
N THR A 269 -12.92 -9.63 -3.42
CA THR A 269 -14.32 -9.54 -3.85
C THR A 269 -14.96 -8.23 -3.41
N PRO A 270 -16.00 -7.74 -4.12
CA PRO A 270 -16.75 -6.54 -3.73
C PRO A 270 -17.49 -6.64 -2.39
N ARG A 271 -17.54 -7.81 -1.77
CA ARG A 271 -18.17 -8.01 -0.45
C ARG A 271 -17.35 -7.43 0.69
N SER A 272 -16.03 -7.40 0.56
CA SER A 272 -15.15 -6.72 1.48
C SER A 272 -15.23 -5.22 1.20
N ASN A 273 -15.42 -4.41 2.22
CA ASN A 273 -15.48 -2.95 2.13
C ASN A 273 -15.09 -2.34 3.49
N PRO A 274 -14.82 -1.02 3.55
CA PRO A 274 -14.44 -0.35 4.80
C PRO A 274 -15.39 -0.63 5.96
N ALA A 275 -16.70 -0.61 5.71
CA ALA A 275 -17.70 -0.81 6.77
C ALA A 275 -17.65 -2.23 7.38
N THR A 276 -17.45 -3.24 6.55
CA THR A 276 -17.30 -4.64 7.00
C THR A 276 -15.97 -4.88 7.68
N TYR A 277 -14.88 -4.34 7.13
CA TYR A 277 -13.54 -4.60 7.63
C TYR A 277 -13.29 -3.94 8.99
N ALA A 278 -13.67 -2.67 9.13
CA ALA A 278 -13.63 -1.95 10.40
C ALA A 278 -14.71 -2.42 11.41
N LYS A 279 -15.52 -3.41 11.03
CA LYS A 279 -16.63 -3.97 11.85
C LYS A 279 -17.67 -2.93 12.29
N VAL A 280 -17.78 -1.79 11.60
CA VAL A 280 -18.80 -0.76 11.89
C VAL A 280 -20.17 -1.12 11.29
N LEU A 281 -20.22 -1.98 10.28
CA LEU A 281 -21.50 -2.40 9.68
C LEU A 281 -22.39 -3.18 10.67
N GLU A 282 -21.83 -3.95 11.60
CA GLU A 282 -22.65 -4.63 12.61
C GLU A 282 -23.43 -3.69 13.54
N PRO A 283 -22.80 -2.72 14.24
CA PRO A 283 -23.55 -1.77 15.06
C PRO A 283 -24.52 -0.92 14.22
N ILE A 284 -24.18 -0.58 12.96
CA ILE A 284 -25.12 0.08 12.04
C ILE A 284 -26.35 -0.82 11.78
N ARG A 285 -26.16 -2.11 11.47
CA ARG A 285 -27.29 -3.04 11.24
C ARG A 285 -28.17 -3.22 12.48
N ASN A 286 -27.57 -3.23 13.67
CA ASN A 286 -28.34 -3.27 14.93
C ASN A 286 -29.21 -2.03 15.09
N LEU A 287 -28.68 -0.85 14.76
CA LEU A 287 -29.44 0.39 14.76
C LEU A 287 -30.59 0.37 13.75
N PHE A 288 -30.37 -0.06 12.51
CA PHE A 288 -31.44 -0.15 11.52
C PHE A 288 -32.54 -1.14 11.93
N ALA A 289 -32.18 -2.25 12.58
CA ALA A 289 -33.15 -3.20 13.12
C ALA A 289 -33.96 -2.66 14.31
N SER A 290 -33.47 -1.63 15.01
CA SER A 290 -34.20 -1.03 16.13
C SER A 290 -35.20 0.06 15.69
N MET A 291 -35.19 0.46 14.40
CA MET A 291 -36.10 1.47 13.86
C MET A 291 -37.57 1.03 13.93
N PRO A 292 -38.52 1.96 14.14
CA PRO A 292 -39.94 1.62 14.22
C PRO A 292 -40.47 0.84 13.00
N GLU A 293 -40.11 1.25 11.77
CA GLU A 293 -40.56 0.55 10.57
C GLU A 293 -39.98 -0.87 10.46
N ALA A 294 -38.74 -1.07 10.96
CA ALA A 294 -38.11 -2.39 11.01
C ALA A 294 -38.81 -3.30 12.03
N LYS A 295 -39.11 -2.79 13.23
CA LYS A 295 -39.79 -3.53 14.28
C LYS A 295 -41.20 -3.95 13.87
N GLN A 296 -41.97 -3.04 13.26
CA GLN A 296 -43.32 -3.36 12.75
C GLN A 296 -43.32 -4.47 11.70
N ARG A 297 -42.27 -4.55 10.88
CA ARG A 297 -42.11 -5.57 9.83
C ARG A 297 -41.40 -6.84 10.32
N GLY A 298 -41.04 -6.94 11.60
CA GLY A 298 -40.29 -8.07 12.15
C GLY A 298 -38.86 -8.21 11.61
N PHE A 299 -38.25 -7.12 11.13
CA PHE A 299 -36.90 -7.16 10.57
C PHE A 299 -35.84 -7.21 11.67
N SER A 300 -34.95 -8.21 11.58
CA SER A 300 -33.77 -8.31 12.45
C SER A 300 -32.51 -7.75 11.77
N LYS A 301 -31.40 -7.65 12.52
CA LYS A 301 -30.08 -7.24 12.00
C LYS A 301 -29.60 -8.06 10.79
N ARG A 302 -30.15 -9.27 10.60
CA ARG A 302 -29.84 -10.17 9.48
C ARG A 302 -30.42 -9.64 8.16
N ARG A 303 -31.62 -9.02 8.17
CA ARG A 303 -32.24 -8.39 7.00
C ARG A 303 -31.34 -7.32 6.39
N PHE A 304 -30.66 -6.56 7.24
CA PHE A 304 -29.76 -5.49 6.84
C PHE A 304 -28.34 -5.95 6.47
N SER A 305 -28.08 -7.26 6.38
CA SER A 305 -26.82 -7.80 5.88
C SER A 305 -26.92 -8.09 4.38
N PHE A 306 -26.09 -7.46 3.55
CA PHE A 306 -26.04 -7.77 2.12
C PHE A 306 -25.47 -9.18 1.84
N ASN A 307 -24.87 -9.84 2.85
CA ASN A 307 -24.43 -11.23 2.73
C ASN A 307 -25.59 -12.23 2.98
N ALA A 308 -26.67 -11.80 3.63
CA ALA A 308 -27.78 -12.66 4.02
C ALA A 308 -28.91 -12.62 2.96
N LYS A 309 -29.54 -13.77 2.69
CA LYS A 309 -30.54 -13.91 1.61
C LYS A 309 -31.79 -13.06 1.85
N GLU A 310 -32.10 -12.76 3.11
CA GLU A 310 -33.37 -12.16 3.53
C GLU A 310 -33.59 -10.74 2.99
N GLY A 311 -32.54 -9.91 2.92
CA GLY A 311 -32.65 -8.50 2.49
C GLY A 311 -31.77 -8.08 1.32
N ARG A 312 -30.84 -8.94 0.88
CA ARG A 312 -29.96 -8.64 -0.25
C ARG A 312 -30.70 -8.68 -1.60
N CYS A 313 -30.16 -7.99 -2.59
CA CYS A 313 -30.61 -8.13 -3.97
C CYS A 313 -30.32 -9.56 -4.47
N PRO A 314 -31.33 -10.29 -5.00
CA PRO A 314 -31.14 -11.67 -5.45
C PRO A 314 -30.24 -11.77 -6.69
N ALA A 315 -30.37 -10.85 -7.66
CA ALA A 315 -29.65 -10.93 -8.93
C ALA A 315 -28.12 -10.80 -8.83
N CYS A 316 -27.61 -9.95 -7.92
CA CYS A 316 -26.17 -9.84 -7.68
C CYS A 316 -25.72 -10.61 -6.42
N GLY A 317 -26.63 -11.32 -5.75
CA GLY A 317 -26.35 -11.97 -4.46
C GLY A 317 -25.78 -11.01 -3.41
N GLY A 318 -26.23 -9.75 -3.44
CA GLY A 318 -25.80 -8.68 -2.52
C GLY A 318 -24.48 -7.98 -2.83
N GLN A 319 -23.81 -8.31 -3.95
CA GLN A 319 -22.53 -7.68 -4.32
C GLN A 319 -22.71 -6.23 -4.80
N GLY A 320 -23.86 -5.93 -5.42
CA GLY A 320 -24.13 -4.64 -6.06
C GLY A 320 -23.53 -4.52 -7.47
N SER A 321 -22.67 -5.46 -7.85
CA SER A 321 -22.08 -5.60 -9.17
C SER A 321 -22.11 -7.06 -9.63
N GLN A 322 -21.86 -7.27 -10.92
CA GLN A 322 -21.69 -8.56 -11.57
C GLN A 322 -20.32 -8.58 -12.26
N LEU A 323 -19.63 -9.73 -12.19
CA LEU A 323 -18.34 -9.93 -12.84
C LEU A 323 -18.59 -10.30 -14.30
N ILE A 324 -17.95 -9.59 -15.22
CA ILE A 324 -17.88 -9.92 -16.63
C ILE A 324 -16.46 -10.42 -16.89
N GLU A 325 -16.36 -11.69 -17.26
CA GLU A 325 -15.09 -12.31 -17.65
C GLU A 325 -14.68 -11.82 -19.04
N MET A 326 -13.42 -11.41 -19.17
CA MET A 326 -12.85 -10.87 -20.41
C MET A 326 -11.77 -11.82 -20.93
N HIS A 327 -11.72 -12.05 -22.24
CA HIS A 327 -10.78 -13.05 -22.81
C HIS A 327 -9.30 -12.62 -22.80
N PHE A 328 -9.02 -11.33 -22.97
CA PHE A 328 -7.66 -10.79 -23.10
C PHE A 328 -7.34 -9.64 -22.14
N LEU A 329 -8.37 -9.07 -21.51
CA LEU A 329 -8.26 -7.96 -20.57
C LEU A 329 -8.60 -8.46 -19.18
N SER A 330 -8.30 -7.64 -18.16
CA SER A 330 -8.73 -7.94 -16.80
C SER A 330 -10.25 -7.93 -16.69
N ASP A 331 -10.80 -8.89 -15.94
CA ASP A 331 -12.24 -8.98 -15.68
C ASP A 331 -12.80 -7.68 -15.11
N VAL A 332 -14.02 -7.34 -15.51
CA VAL A 332 -14.65 -6.06 -15.18
C VAL A 332 -15.88 -6.28 -14.31
N TRP A 333 -16.00 -5.50 -13.25
CA TRP A 333 -17.19 -5.46 -12.40
C TRP A 333 -18.17 -4.40 -12.90
N VAL A 334 -19.33 -4.84 -13.39
CA VAL A 334 -20.39 -3.94 -13.85
C VAL A 334 -21.46 -3.80 -12.79
N LYS A 335 -22.00 -2.59 -12.64
CA LYS A 335 -23.07 -2.29 -11.67
C LYS A 335 -24.31 -3.14 -11.97
N CYS A 336 -24.91 -3.73 -10.94
CA CYS A 336 -26.08 -4.59 -11.10
C CYS A 336 -27.30 -3.78 -11.56
N ASP A 337 -27.95 -4.20 -12.64
CA ASP A 337 -29.10 -3.50 -13.23
C ASP A 337 -30.34 -3.47 -12.33
N GLN A 338 -30.56 -4.53 -11.54
CA GLN A 338 -31.76 -4.63 -10.70
C GLN A 338 -31.70 -3.71 -9.47
N CYS A 339 -30.62 -3.76 -8.70
CA CYS A 339 -30.48 -2.92 -7.50
C CYS A 339 -29.78 -1.59 -7.76
N LYS A 340 -29.26 -1.38 -8.97
CA LYS A 340 -28.44 -0.20 -9.34
C LYS A 340 -27.33 0.04 -8.32
N GLY A 341 -26.60 -1.01 -7.96
CA GLY A 341 -25.51 -0.95 -6.98
C GLY A 341 -25.93 -0.92 -5.51
N LYS A 342 -27.22 -0.79 -5.18
CA LYS A 342 -27.68 -0.62 -3.79
C LYS A 342 -27.54 -1.87 -2.92
N ARG A 343 -27.21 -3.04 -3.47
CA ARG A 343 -27.00 -4.33 -2.76
C ARG A 343 -28.21 -4.95 -2.05
N TYR A 344 -29.31 -4.22 -1.85
CA TYR A 344 -30.50 -4.65 -1.12
C TYR A 344 -31.76 -4.68 -1.99
N ASN A 345 -32.77 -5.43 -1.55
CA ASN A 345 -34.12 -5.40 -2.13
C ASN A 345 -34.92 -4.16 -1.68
N ARG A 346 -36.01 -3.88 -2.38
CA ARG A 346 -36.82 -2.67 -2.17
C ARG A 346 -37.44 -2.60 -0.78
N GLU A 347 -37.84 -3.74 -0.22
CA GLU A 347 -38.47 -3.83 1.10
C GLU A 347 -37.50 -3.46 2.22
N THR A 348 -36.24 -3.86 2.09
CA THR A 348 -35.18 -3.52 3.06
C THR A 348 -34.83 -2.04 2.98
N LEU A 349 -34.84 -1.45 1.79
CA LEU A 349 -34.59 -0.02 1.56
C LEU A 349 -35.75 0.89 1.98
N ALA A 350 -36.86 0.35 2.47
CA ALA A 350 -37.95 1.16 3.01
C ALA A 350 -37.64 1.73 4.40
N VAL A 351 -36.73 1.09 5.16
CA VAL A 351 -36.36 1.50 6.52
C VAL A 351 -35.28 2.57 6.44
N LYS A 352 -35.45 3.65 7.20
CA LYS A 352 -34.54 4.81 7.20
C LYS A 352 -34.08 5.18 8.60
N TYR A 353 -32.84 5.63 8.71
CA TYR A 353 -32.30 6.31 9.88
C TYR A 353 -31.94 7.74 9.48
N LYS A 354 -32.54 8.74 10.14
CA LYS A 354 -32.37 10.18 9.80
C LYS A 354 -32.55 10.46 8.29
N GLY A 355 -33.54 9.84 7.66
CA GLY A 355 -33.81 10.01 6.23
C GLY A 355 -32.98 9.15 5.28
N HIS A 356 -31.97 8.42 5.77
CA HIS A 356 -31.07 7.61 4.96
C HIS A 356 -31.37 6.11 5.08
N THR A 357 -31.41 5.42 3.94
CA THR A 357 -31.47 3.95 3.90
C THR A 357 -30.09 3.35 4.20
N ILE A 358 -30.03 2.04 4.46
CA ILE A 358 -28.74 1.37 4.65
C ILE A 358 -27.85 1.42 3.40
N ALA A 359 -28.42 1.44 2.20
CA ALA A 359 -27.65 1.63 0.98
C ALA A 359 -27.09 3.05 0.88
N ASP A 360 -27.86 4.06 1.27
CA ASP A 360 -27.38 5.45 1.29
C ASP A 360 -26.21 5.58 2.27
N VAL A 361 -26.30 4.95 3.45
CA VAL A 361 -25.20 4.92 4.43
C VAL A 361 -23.94 4.26 3.86
N LEU A 362 -24.07 3.18 3.07
CA LEU A 362 -22.92 2.56 2.41
C LEU A 362 -22.33 3.42 1.28
N GLU A 363 -23.12 4.31 0.68
CA GLU A 363 -22.63 5.24 -0.35
C GLU A 363 -22.09 6.56 0.23
N MET A 364 -22.24 6.80 1.54
CA MET A 364 -21.69 7.97 2.22
C MET A 364 -20.17 7.86 2.36
N GLU A 365 -19.51 9.01 2.19
CA GLU A 365 -18.15 9.22 2.66
C GLU A 365 -18.07 9.05 4.20
N ILE A 366 -16.96 8.52 4.69
CA ILE A 366 -16.74 8.25 6.11
C ILE A 366 -16.91 9.53 6.93
N SER A 367 -16.38 10.67 6.48
CA SER A 367 -16.55 11.96 7.16
C SER A 367 -18.02 12.35 7.29
N LYS A 368 -18.83 12.15 6.24
CA LYS A 368 -20.27 12.41 6.31
C LYS A 368 -20.98 11.46 7.29
N ALA A 369 -20.56 10.19 7.31
CA ALA A 369 -21.11 9.21 8.23
C ALA A 369 -20.80 9.56 9.70
N VAL A 370 -19.63 10.13 10.00
CA VAL A 370 -19.29 10.62 11.37
C VAL A 370 -20.33 11.63 11.86
N GLU A 371 -20.73 12.57 11.01
CA GLU A 371 -21.76 13.57 11.34
C GLU A 371 -23.14 12.92 11.58
N VAL A 372 -23.56 12.03 10.67
CA VAL A 372 -24.88 11.37 10.73
C VAL A 372 -25.02 10.55 12.02
N PHE A 373 -23.97 9.82 12.39
CA PHE A 373 -23.94 8.92 13.56
C PHE A 373 -23.39 9.58 14.83
N VAL A 374 -23.36 10.92 14.93
CA VAL A 374 -22.84 11.63 16.11
C VAL A 374 -23.50 11.19 17.43
N ALA A 375 -24.78 10.82 17.39
CA ALA A 375 -25.55 10.36 18.55
C ALA A 375 -25.32 8.88 18.91
N GLN A 376 -24.43 8.17 18.20
CA GLN A 376 -24.15 6.74 18.39
C GLN A 376 -22.67 6.55 18.74
N PRO A 377 -22.29 6.60 20.04
CA PRO A 377 -20.88 6.69 20.46
C PRO A 377 -19.99 5.57 19.90
N ARG A 378 -20.51 4.33 19.88
CA ARG A 378 -19.77 3.17 19.35
C ARG A 378 -19.52 3.26 17.84
N ILE A 379 -20.50 3.72 17.07
CA ILE A 379 -20.37 3.88 15.62
C ILE A 379 -19.43 5.06 15.33
N LYS A 380 -19.67 6.20 15.98
CA LYS A 380 -18.86 7.43 15.85
C LYS A 380 -17.38 7.16 16.12
N ARG A 381 -17.03 6.42 17.18
CA ARG A 381 -15.64 6.09 17.51
C ARG A 381 -14.93 5.40 16.34
N ILE A 382 -15.52 4.34 15.77
CA ILE A 382 -14.90 3.58 14.67
C ILE A 382 -14.77 4.44 13.41
N LEU A 383 -15.82 5.20 13.07
CA LEU A 383 -15.80 6.09 11.90
C LEU A 383 -14.76 7.21 12.07
N LYS A 384 -14.61 7.75 13.29
CA LYS A 384 -13.63 8.79 13.58
C LYS A 384 -12.20 8.27 13.44
N THR A 385 -11.94 7.03 13.90
CA THR A 385 -10.63 6.38 13.66
C THR A 385 -10.32 6.25 12.16
N LEU A 386 -11.30 5.89 11.34
CA LEU A 386 -11.14 5.83 9.88
C LEU A 386 -10.88 7.21 9.26
N GLU A 387 -11.57 8.23 9.73
CA GLU A 387 -11.33 9.62 9.30
C GLU A 387 -9.94 10.11 9.70
N ASP A 388 -9.50 9.84 10.93
CA ASP A 388 -8.25 10.33 11.48
C ASP A 388 -7.03 9.74 10.75
N VAL A 389 -7.09 8.46 10.32
CA VAL A 389 -6.06 7.86 9.44
C VAL A 389 -6.08 8.40 8.01
N GLY A 390 -6.95 9.35 7.69
CA GLY A 390 -7.04 10.01 6.39
C GLY A 390 -7.96 9.33 5.38
N LEU A 391 -8.84 8.42 5.80
CA LEU A 391 -9.80 7.75 4.90
C LEU A 391 -11.17 8.44 4.85
N GLY A 392 -11.30 9.66 5.40
CA GLY A 392 -12.58 10.38 5.50
C GLY A 392 -13.34 10.51 4.18
N TYR A 393 -12.61 10.63 3.07
CA TYR A 393 -13.15 10.77 1.71
C TYR A 393 -13.72 9.47 1.11
N MET A 394 -13.39 8.32 1.71
CA MET A 394 -13.75 7.02 1.17
C MET A 394 -15.21 6.69 1.48
N LYS A 395 -15.89 6.02 0.56
CA LYS A 395 -17.25 5.52 0.83
C LYS A 395 -17.22 4.27 1.70
N LEU A 396 -18.14 4.19 2.67
CA LEU A 396 -18.24 3.05 3.60
C LEU A 396 -18.40 1.69 2.91
N GLY A 397 -19.13 1.67 1.79
CA GLY A 397 -19.43 0.51 0.98
C GLY A 397 -18.49 0.28 -0.19
N GLN A 398 -17.46 1.12 -0.39
CA GLN A 398 -16.51 1.01 -1.50
C GLN A 398 -15.92 -0.40 -1.57
N ALA A 399 -15.90 -0.97 -2.77
CA ALA A 399 -15.49 -2.36 -2.97
C ALA A 399 -14.00 -2.53 -2.64
N GLY A 400 -13.67 -3.53 -1.83
CA GLY A 400 -12.33 -3.73 -1.27
C GLY A 400 -11.26 -4.04 -2.33
N ASN A 401 -11.67 -4.56 -3.48
CA ASN A 401 -10.80 -4.81 -4.64
C ASN A 401 -10.50 -3.55 -5.47
N THR A 402 -11.13 -2.41 -5.16
CA THR A 402 -10.88 -1.11 -5.79
C THR A 402 -10.02 -0.19 -4.92
N LEU A 403 -9.59 -0.66 -3.74
CA LEU A 403 -8.75 0.09 -2.83
C LEU A 403 -7.29 0.01 -3.28
N SER A 404 -6.58 1.14 -3.22
CA SER A 404 -5.12 1.16 -3.37
C SER A 404 -4.43 0.42 -2.21
N GLY A 405 -3.16 0.07 -2.39
CA GLY A 405 -2.35 -0.56 -1.34
C GLY A 405 -2.28 0.28 -0.05
N GLY A 406 -2.02 1.58 -0.18
CA GLY A 406 -1.99 2.52 0.95
C GLY A 406 -3.35 2.73 1.63
N GLU A 407 -4.46 2.71 0.88
CA GLU A 407 -5.81 2.72 1.45
C GLU A 407 -6.12 1.43 2.23
N ALA A 408 -5.78 0.28 1.66
CA ALA A 408 -5.94 -1.01 2.31
C ALA A 408 -5.14 -1.06 3.62
N GLN A 409 -3.90 -0.56 3.61
CA GLN A 409 -3.05 -0.52 4.79
C GLN A 409 -3.60 0.40 5.88
N ARG A 410 -4.04 1.61 5.54
CA ARG A 410 -4.67 2.55 6.49
C ARG A 410 -5.96 2.00 7.06
N LEU A 411 -6.76 1.28 6.27
CA LEU A 411 -7.98 0.64 6.75
C LEU A 411 -7.68 -0.52 7.72
N LYS A 412 -6.60 -1.27 7.48
CA LYS A 412 -6.06 -2.25 8.45
C LYS A 412 -5.65 -1.59 9.75
N LEU A 413 -4.86 -0.52 9.67
CA LEU A 413 -4.42 0.25 10.83
C LEU A 413 -5.62 0.79 11.63
N ALA A 414 -6.59 1.41 10.96
CA ALA A 414 -7.78 1.95 11.62
C ALA A 414 -8.65 0.87 12.27
N ALA A 415 -8.78 -0.30 11.64
CA ALA A 415 -9.55 -1.41 12.20
C ALA A 415 -8.92 -1.96 13.49
N GLU A 416 -7.60 -1.91 13.62
CA GLU A 416 -6.89 -2.28 14.84
C GLU A 416 -6.92 -1.18 15.89
N LEU A 417 -6.71 0.09 15.52
CA LEU A 417 -6.86 1.24 16.42
C LEU A 417 -8.26 1.36 17.03
N ALA A 418 -9.28 0.90 16.31
CA ALA A 418 -10.65 0.86 16.81
C ALA A 418 -10.85 -0.18 17.92
N ARG A 419 -9.97 -1.18 18.03
CA ARG A 419 -9.98 -2.17 19.11
C ARG A 419 -9.29 -1.60 20.35
N ARG A 420 -9.64 -2.11 21.52
CA ARG A 420 -8.86 -1.82 22.74
C ARG A 420 -7.63 -2.72 22.70
N ALA A 421 -6.43 -2.16 22.91
CA ALA A 421 -5.23 -2.96 23.08
C ALA A 421 -5.42 -3.89 24.29
N HIS A 422 -5.09 -5.17 24.11
CA HIS A 422 -5.00 -6.16 25.17
C HIS A 422 -3.50 -6.35 25.43
N GLY A 423 -2.95 -5.53 26.34
CA GLY A 423 -1.55 -5.57 26.74
C GLY A 423 -0.52 -5.18 25.65
N PRO A 424 0.77 -5.42 25.93
CA PRO A 424 1.88 -5.03 25.08
C PRO A 424 1.78 -5.63 23.68
N THR A 425 1.65 -4.77 22.67
CA THR A 425 1.39 -5.19 21.28
C THR A 425 2.48 -4.66 20.36
N LEU A 426 3.14 -5.54 19.61
CA LEU A 426 4.10 -5.15 18.58
C LEU A 426 3.38 -4.91 17.25
N TYR A 427 3.47 -3.69 16.73
CA TYR A 427 3.00 -3.34 15.40
C TYR A 427 4.15 -3.40 14.38
N ILE A 428 4.00 -4.21 13.33
CA ILE A 428 4.91 -4.26 12.18
C ILE A 428 4.18 -3.69 10.96
N LEU A 429 4.72 -2.61 10.40
CA LEU A 429 4.18 -1.96 9.21
C LEU A 429 5.23 -2.04 8.10
N ASP A 430 4.82 -2.50 6.92
CA ASP A 430 5.66 -2.56 5.74
C ASP A 430 5.36 -1.37 4.82
N GLU A 431 6.34 -0.49 4.62
CA GLU A 431 6.25 0.74 3.82
C GLU A 431 4.91 1.50 3.97
N PRO A 432 4.55 1.98 5.18
CA PRO A 432 3.22 2.54 5.43
C PRO A 432 2.97 3.91 4.80
N THR A 433 3.97 4.46 4.10
CA THR A 433 3.93 5.75 3.42
C THR A 433 3.67 5.64 1.92
N THR A 434 3.59 4.43 1.36
CA THR A 434 3.25 4.22 -0.06
C THR A 434 1.86 4.78 -0.37
N GLY A 435 1.71 5.51 -1.47
CA GLY A 435 0.41 6.10 -1.83
C GLY A 435 0.03 7.35 -1.02
N LEU A 436 0.94 7.94 -0.24
CA LEU A 436 0.62 9.06 0.65
C LEU A 436 1.33 10.35 0.23
N HIS A 437 0.53 11.41 0.09
CA HIS A 437 1.06 12.76 0.08
C HIS A 437 1.75 13.06 1.42
N ILE A 438 2.76 13.93 1.42
CA ILE A 438 3.58 14.23 2.62
C ILE A 438 2.76 14.78 3.81
N ASP A 439 1.60 15.40 3.55
CA ASP A 439 0.63 15.79 4.58
C ASP A 439 -0.09 14.60 5.23
N ASP A 440 -0.46 13.58 4.43
CA ASP A 440 -1.03 12.34 4.94
C ASP A 440 0.02 11.56 5.74
N VAL A 441 1.29 11.59 5.33
CA VAL A 441 2.41 11.02 6.12
C VAL A 441 2.50 11.72 7.49
N ALA A 442 2.37 13.04 7.54
CA ALA A 442 2.36 13.78 8.80
C ALA A 442 1.21 13.36 9.74
N ARG A 443 0.02 13.11 9.19
CA ARG A 443 -1.15 12.59 9.95
C ARG A 443 -0.92 11.16 10.43
N LEU A 444 -0.39 10.29 9.56
CA LEU A 444 -0.06 8.92 9.92
C LEU A 444 0.98 8.86 11.06
N LEU A 445 2.04 9.66 10.99
CA LEU A 445 3.07 9.70 12.04
C LEU A 445 2.51 10.11 13.41
N LYS A 446 1.55 11.04 13.46
CA LYS A 446 0.87 11.41 14.71
C LYS A 446 0.16 10.21 15.33
N ILE A 447 -0.50 9.40 14.51
CA ILE A 447 -1.23 8.20 14.94
C ILE A 447 -0.26 7.13 15.42
N LEU A 448 0.82 6.87 14.68
CA LEU A 448 1.83 5.90 15.08
C LEU A 448 2.55 6.31 16.36
N HIS A 449 2.79 7.62 16.57
CA HIS A 449 3.31 8.11 17.84
C HIS A 449 2.32 7.95 18.99
N SER A 450 1.02 8.19 18.75
CA SER A 450 -0.02 7.95 19.76
C SER A 450 -0.07 6.48 20.18
N LEU A 451 0.13 5.53 19.25
CA LEU A 451 0.23 4.10 19.58
C LEU A 451 1.40 3.80 20.51
N VAL A 452 2.56 4.40 20.24
CA VAL A 452 3.76 4.23 21.08
C VAL A 452 3.58 4.90 22.44
N ASP A 453 2.81 5.98 22.54
CA ASP A 453 2.53 6.66 23.80
C ASP A 453 1.57 5.85 24.70
N GLU A 454 0.80 4.91 24.14
CA GLU A 454 -0.06 3.99 24.90
C GLU A 454 0.69 2.81 25.52
N GLY A 455 1.95 2.57 25.13
CA GLY A 455 2.83 1.50 25.63
C GLY A 455 3.16 0.45 24.60
#